data_AF-A0A832XWW0-F1
#
_entry.id   AF-A0A832XWW0-F1
#
_cell.length_a   1.000
_cell.length_b   1.000
_cell.length_c   1.000
_cell.angle_alpha   90.00
_cell.angle_beta   90.00
_cell.angle_gamma   90.00
#
_symmetry.space_group_name_H-M   'P 1'
#
loop_
_entity.id
_entity.type
_entity.pdbx_description
1 polymer ?
#
loop_
_entity_poly.entity_id
_entity_poly.type
_entity_poly.pdbx_seq_one_letter_code
_entity_poly.pdbx_strand_id
1 'polypeptide(L)'
;MEWLLQASTVRKTLQASIALQLATLTTSYAIWVYEGCDPFMPWISDLDTNPVSGVPFTLGFSVSGLLIIVLSWQYYRLRADWILSHPGVSRLGLLNLVSALLAALAGAFTIWIAFTPWSEQLALHLVQAKVIFGGLGLWAILSAVMASDMASLDSRFEVVYRARRLRTVFMLACASLLGLSVLQYTAASFLDPVHFESYLEMVGVCTDLSIPAMSRAALFEWGMVLGLIAVVETGLHEASLLTSDE
;
A
#
# COMPACT_ATOMS: atom_id res chain seq x y z
N MET A 1 -14.22 -15.59 -17.95
CA MET A 1 -13.94 -14.41 -17.10
C MET A 1 -14.77 -14.43 -15.81
N GLU A 2 -15.99 -14.97 -15.83
CA GLU A 2 -16.89 -15.08 -14.67
C GLU A 2 -16.29 -15.79 -13.44
N TRP A 3 -15.43 -16.80 -13.65
CA TRP A 3 -14.76 -17.49 -12.54
C TRP A 3 -13.90 -16.56 -11.65
N LEU A 4 -13.41 -15.44 -12.19
CA LEU A 4 -12.65 -14.44 -11.44
C LEU A 4 -13.51 -13.66 -10.46
N LEU A 5 -14.83 -13.61 -10.67
CA LEU A 5 -15.77 -12.90 -9.81
C LEU A 5 -16.44 -13.81 -8.78
N GLN A 6 -16.18 -15.13 -8.83
CA GLN A 6 -16.67 -16.06 -7.81
C GLN A 6 -16.13 -15.67 -6.43
N ALA A 7 -16.98 -15.74 -5.41
CA ALA A 7 -16.65 -15.42 -4.02
C ALA A 7 -15.34 -16.07 -3.54
N SER A 8 -15.18 -17.37 -3.86
CA SER A 8 -14.00 -18.14 -3.46
C SER A 8 -12.73 -17.65 -4.15
N THR A 9 -12.81 -17.26 -5.41
CA THR A 9 -11.68 -16.71 -6.18
C THR A 9 -11.28 -15.35 -5.64
N VAL A 10 -12.22 -14.42 -5.47
CA VAL A 10 -11.93 -13.07 -4.97
C VAL A 10 -11.29 -13.12 -3.58
N ARG A 11 -11.84 -13.96 -2.68
CA ARG A 11 -11.26 -14.17 -1.35
C ARG A 11 -9.84 -14.73 -1.41
N LYS A 12 -9.58 -15.73 -2.26
CA LYS A 12 -8.24 -16.30 -2.45
C LYS A 12 -7.27 -15.27 -3.02
N THR A 13 -7.67 -14.47 -4.02
CA THR A 13 -6.84 -13.39 -4.57
C THR A 13 -6.48 -12.38 -3.48
N LEU A 14 -7.43 -12.02 -2.62
CA LEU A 14 -7.21 -11.07 -1.54
C LEU A 14 -6.28 -11.62 -0.46
N GLN A 15 -6.51 -12.88 -0.03
CA GLN A 15 -5.61 -13.59 0.89
C GLN A 15 -4.20 -13.72 0.32
N ALA A 16 -4.08 -14.08 -0.96
CA ALA A 16 -2.79 -14.17 -1.65
C ALA A 16 -2.09 -12.80 -1.69
N SER A 17 -2.82 -11.72 -1.98
CA SER A 17 -2.27 -10.36 -1.99
C SER A 17 -1.73 -9.94 -0.62
N ILE A 18 -2.47 -10.21 0.46
CA ILE A 18 -2.02 -9.91 1.83
C ILE A 18 -0.81 -10.77 2.20
N ALA A 19 -0.91 -12.08 2.01
CA ALA A 19 0.13 -13.03 2.40
C ALA A 19 1.43 -12.74 1.65
N LEU A 20 1.35 -12.46 0.35
CA LEU A 20 2.51 -12.15 -0.47
C LEU A 20 3.18 -10.85 -0.05
N GLN A 21 2.43 -9.78 0.21
CA GLN A 21 3.02 -8.51 0.67
C GLN A 21 3.75 -8.70 2.02
N LEU A 22 3.12 -9.39 2.97
CA LEU A 22 3.74 -9.68 4.27
C LEU A 22 4.97 -10.57 4.13
N ALA A 23 4.88 -11.63 3.32
CA ALA A 23 6.00 -12.54 3.06
C ALA A 23 7.16 -11.82 2.35
N THR A 24 6.87 -10.94 1.40
CA THR A 24 7.88 -10.14 0.68
C THR A 24 8.63 -9.25 1.67
N LEU A 25 7.90 -8.44 2.44
CA LEU A 25 8.49 -7.53 3.42
C LEU A 25 9.33 -8.28 4.47
N THR A 26 8.80 -9.39 4.99
CA THR A 26 9.49 -10.18 6.02
C THR A 26 10.71 -10.89 5.46
N THR A 27 10.62 -11.46 4.25
CA THR A 27 11.73 -12.19 3.61
C THR A 27 12.85 -11.24 3.22
N SER A 28 12.53 -10.13 2.56
CA SER A 28 13.53 -9.12 2.19
C SER A 28 14.20 -8.52 3.42
N TYR A 29 13.45 -8.22 4.48
CA TYR A 29 14.03 -7.74 5.75
C TYR A 29 14.89 -8.80 6.44
N ALA A 30 14.46 -10.06 6.48
CA ALA A 30 15.24 -11.13 7.10
C ALA A 30 16.57 -11.35 6.37
N ILE A 31 16.56 -11.32 5.03
CA ILE A 31 17.78 -11.43 4.22
C ILE A 31 18.67 -10.20 4.44
N TRP A 32 18.10 -8.99 4.45
CA TRP A 32 18.83 -7.75 4.75
C TRP A 32 19.63 -7.85 6.05
N VAL A 33 18.98 -8.29 7.13
CA VAL A 33 19.64 -8.48 8.43
C VAL A 33 20.65 -9.63 8.39
N TYR A 34 20.33 -10.72 7.69
CA TYR A 34 21.24 -11.87 7.55
C TYR A 34 22.54 -11.52 6.81
N GLU A 35 22.45 -10.67 5.78
CA GLU A 35 23.60 -10.15 5.03
C GLU A 35 24.42 -9.11 5.81
N GLY A 36 24.04 -8.81 7.06
CA GLY A 36 24.80 -7.96 7.98
C GLY A 36 24.50 -6.47 7.86
N CYS A 37 23.42 -6.09 7.17
CA CYS A 37 22.99 -4.70 7.10
C CYS A 37 22.31 -4.24 8.41
N ASP A 38 22.23 -2.92 8.63
CA ASP A 38 21.66 -2.36 9.87
C ASP A 38 20.18 -2.78 10.05
N PRO A 39 19.83 -3.46 11.16
CA PRO A 39 18.47 -3.92 11.38
C PRO A 39 17.50 -2.81 11.81
N PHE A 40 17.97 -1.64 12.23
CA PHE A 40 17.14 -0.65 12.91
C PHE A 40 16.28 0.18 11.95
N MET A 41 15.11 -0.36 11.60
CA MET A 41 14.05 0.31 10.80
C MET A 41 14.56 0.93 9.48
N PRO A 42 15.06 0.11 8.54
CA PRO A 42 15.37 0.56 7.20
C PRO A 42 14.12 1.06 6.48
N TRP A 43 14.27 1.94 5.51
CA TRP A 43 13.19 2.19 4.55
C TRP A 43 12.86 0.89 3.82
N ILE A 44 11.61 0.72 3.42
CA ILE A 44 11.21 -0.47 2.66
C ILE A 44 12.03 -0.56 1.37
N SER A 45 12.33 0.58 0.74
CA SER A 45 13.16 0.67 -0.46
C SER A 45 14.64 0.32 -0.21
N ASP A 46 15.14 0.41 1.02
CA ASP A 46 16.53 0.01 1.34
C ASP A 46 16.71 -1.49 1.12
N LEU A 47 15.64 -2.28 1.31
CA LEU A 47 15.70 -3.73 1.13
C LEU A 47 16.04 -4.16 -0.31
N ASP A 48 15.96 -3.24 -1.28
CA ASP A 48 16.32 -3.45 -2.68
C ASP A 48 17.79 -3.10 -3.00
N THR A 49 18.51 -2.42 -2.10
CA THR A 49 19.90 -1.99 -2.38
C THR A 49 20.91 -3.13 -2.24
N ASN A 50 20.61 -4.13 -1.41
CA ASN A 50 21.38 -5.36 -1.35
C ASN A 50 20.88 -6.34 -2.44
N PRO A 51 21.77 -6.88 -3.29
CA PRO A 51 21.38 -7.70 -4.44
C PRO A 51 20.72 -9.03 -4.04
N VAL A 52 20.95 -9.54 -2.83
CA VAL A 52 20.35 -10.79 -2.34
C VAL A 52 18.92 -10.54 -1.84
N SER A 53 18.68 -9.47 -1.07
CA SER A 53 17.34 -9.11 -0.60
C SER A 53 16.48 -8.41 -1.68
N GLY A 54 17.13 -7.83 -2.70
CA GLY A 54 16.49 -7.22 -3.86
C GLY A 54 15.73 -8.23 -4.73
N VAL A 55 16.22 -9.47 -4.87
CA VAL A 55 15.50 -10.51 -5.64
C VAL A 55 14.08 -10.78 -5.12
N PRO A 56 13.87 -11.13 -3.83
CA PRO A 56 12.52 -11.29 -3.30
C PRO A 56 11.74 -9.98 -3.26
N PHE A 57 12.40 -8.83 -3.11
CA PHE A 57 11.77 -7.52 -3.20
C PHE A 57 11.13 -7.31 -4.59
N THR A 58 11.93 -7.39 -5.66
CA THR A 58 11.47 -7.17 -7.03
C THR A 58 10.34 -8.12 -7.41
N LEU A 59 10.52 -9.42 -7.13
CA LEU A 59 9.51 -10.44 -7.45
C LEU A 59 8.22 -10.23 -6.65
N GLY A 60 8.35 -10.00 -5.35
CA GLY A 60 7.24 -9.83 -4.42
C GLY A 60 6.41 -8.59 -4.73
N PHE A 61 7.03 -7.44 -4.98
CA PHE A 61 6.34 -6.20 -5.36
C PHE A 61 5.73 -6.29 -6.76
N SER A 62 6.39 -6.94 -7.72
CA SER A 62 5.83 -7.18 -9.05
C SER A 62 4.54 -8.00 -9.01
N VAL A 63 4.56 -9.14 -8.30
CA VAL A 63 3.38 -10.00 -8.19
C VAL A 63 2.30 -9.34 -7.32
N SER A 64 2.67 -8.60 -6.28
CA SER A 64 1.73 -7.82 -5.45
C SER A 64 1.02 -6.75 -6.28
N GLY A 65 1.74 -6.00 -7.12
CA GLY A 65 1.14 -5.00 -7.99
C GLY A 65 0.18 -5.59 -9.02
N LEU A 66 0.50 -6.77 -9.59
CA LEU A 66 -0.43 -7.52 -10.45
C LEU A 66 -1.70 -7.93 -9.69
N LEU A 67 -1.56 -8.45 -8.46
CA LEU A 67 -2.71 -8.82 -7.63
C LEU A 67 -3.57 -7.61 -7.26
N ILE A 68 -2.97 -6.44 -7.00
CA ILE A 68 -3.69 -5.19 -6.75
C ILE A 68 -4.51 -4.78 -7.99
N ILE A 69 -3.95 -4.89 -9.20
CA ILE A 69 -4.68 -4.60 -10.45
C ILE A 69 -5.87 -5.56 -10.62
N VAL A 70 -5.66 -6.85 -10.39
CA VAL A 70 -6.73 -7.86 -10.47
C VAL A 70 -7.83 -7.58 -9.44
N LEU A 71 -7.46 -7.30 -8.18
CA LEU A 71 -8.40 -6.97 -7.11
C LEU A 71 -9.17 -5.70 -7.40
N SER A 72 -8.50 -4.67 -7.93
CA SER A 72 -9.15 -3.43 -8.36
C SER A 72 -10.29 -3.72 -9.35
N TRP A 73 -10.02 -4.53 -10.37
CA TRP A 73 -11.04 -4.93 -11.34
C TRP A 73 -12.14 -5.80 -10.70
N GLN A 74 -11.78 -6.79 -9.87
CA GLN A 74 -12.75 -7.67 -9.20
C GLN A 74 -13.73 -6.85 -8.33
N TYR A 75 -13.23 -5.97 -7.48
CA TYR A 75 -14.06 -5.14 -6.61
C TYR A 75 -14.85 -4.10 -7.39
N TYR A 76 -14.29 -3.52 -8.46
CA TYR A 76 -15.04 -2.63 -9.33
C TYR A 76 -16.30 -3.32 -9.87
N ARG A 77 -16.14 -4.54 -10.41
CA ARG A 77 -17.23 -5.33 -10.97
C ARG A 77 -18.27 -5.71 -9.92
N LEU A 78 -17.82 -6.32 -8.81
CA LEU A 78 -18.72 -6.74 -7.74
C LEU A 78 -19.51 -5.58 -7.13
N ARG A 79 -18.85 -4.45 -6.84
CA ARG A 79 -19.54 -3.26 -6.34
C ARG A 79 -20.46 -2.66 -7.38
N ALA A 80 -20.10 -2.66 -8.67
CA ALA A 80 -20.97 -2.16 -9.72
C ALA A 80 -22.28 -2.96 -9.81
N ASP A 81 -22.19 -4.29 -9.76
CA ASP A 81 -23.37 -5.16 -9.78
C ASP A 81 -24.25 -4.93 -8.53
N TRP A 82 -23.63 -4.80 -7.34
CA TRP A 82 -24.35 -4.48 -6.10
C TRP A 82 -25.00 -3.09 -6.10
N ILE A 83 -24.32 -2.06 -6.64
CA ILE A 83 -24.85 -0.69 -6.74
C ILE A 83 -26.07 -0.65 -7.66
N LEU A 84 -26.08 -1.45 -8.73
CA LEU A 84 -27.23 -1.54 -9.64
C LEU A 84 -28.45 -2.17 -8.97
N SER A 85 -28.27 -3.13 -8.06
CA SER A 85 -29.37 -3.75 -7.31
C SER A 85 -29.82 -2.94 -6.09
N HIS A 86 -29.02 -1.98 -5.63
CA HIS A 86 -29.31 -1.14 -4.45
C HIS A 86 -29.30 0.36 -4.79
N PRO A 87 -30.26 0.85 -5.60
CA PRO A 87 -30.36 2.27 -5.90
C PRO A 87 -30.67 3.06 -4.63
N GLY A 88 -29.92 4.12 -4.37
CA GLY A 88 -30.17 5.00 -3.22
C GLY A 88 -29.12 6.08 -3.00
N VAL A 89 -27.87 5.83 -3.38
CA VAL A 89 -26.77 6.80 -3.28
C VAL A 89 -26.14 7.03 -4.67
N SER A 90 -26.45 8.18 -5.28
CA SER A 90 -26.06 8.50 -6.67
C SER A 90 -24.55 8.58 -6.91
N ARG A 91 -23.76 8.92 -5.87
CA ARG A 91 -22.30 9.04 -5.98
C ARG A 91 -21.54 7.71 -5.98
N LEU A 92 -22.18 6.60 -5.57
CA LEU A 92 -21.49 5.31 -5.41
C LEU A 92 -20.82 4.82 -6.70
N GLY A 93 -21.46 5.00 -7.85
CA GLY A 93 -20.90 4.61 -9.14
C GLY A 93 -19.59 5.33 -9.47
N LEU A 94 -19.56 6.66 -9.26
CA LEU A 94 -18.35 7.46 -9.49
C LEU A 94 -17.25 7.11 -8.47
N LEU A 95 -17.61 6.97 -7.19
CA LEU A 95 -16.66 6.58 -6.15
C LEU A 95 -16.02 5.22 -6.45
N ASN A 96 -16.81 4.25 -6.91
CA ASN A 96 -16.32 2.93 -7.27
C ASN A 96 -15.34 2.98 -8.44
N LEU A 97 -15.68 3.72 -9.50
CA LEU A 97 -14.82 3.89 -10.67
C LEU A 97 -13.48 4.56 -10.28
N VAL A 98 -13.53 5.70 -9.58
CA VAL A 98 -12.32 6.45 -9.19
C VAL A 98 -11.46 5.62 -8.25
N SER A 99 -12.07 4.97 -7.25
CA SER A 99 -11.37 4.08 -6.32
C SER A 99 -10.65 2.95 -7.08
N ALA A 100 -11.31 2.30 -8.03
CA ALA A 100 -10.70 1.24 -8.83
C ALA A 100 -9.53 1.75 -9.68
N LEU A 101 -9.69 2.90 -10.36
CA LEU A 101 -8.62 3.49 -11.16
C LEU A 101 -7.38 3.84 -10.32
N LEU A 102 -7.57 4.40 -9.12
CA LEU A 102 -6.48 4.70 -8.20
C LEU A 102 -5.74 3.43 -7.75
N ALA A 103 -6.47 2.38 -7.38
CA ALA A 103 -5.87 1.11 -7.00
C ALA A 103 -5.12 0.45 -8.17
N ALA A 104 -5.69 0.46 -9.38
CA ALA A 104 -5.06 -0.11 -10.57
C ALA A 104 -3.78 0.66 -10.94
N LEU A 105 -3.82 2.00 -10.90
CA LEU A 105 -2.66 2.85 -11.13
C LEU A 105 -1.57 2.57 -10.09
N ALA A 106 -1.92 2.51 -8.82
CA ALA A 106 -0.97 2.17 -7.76
C ALA A 106 -0.36 0.78 -7.96
N GLY A 107 -1.16 -0.22 -8.36
CA GLY A 107 -0.66 -1.56 -8.68
C GLY A 107 0.34 -1.56 -9.83
N ALA A 108 0.07 -0.79 -10.90
CA ALA A 108 1.00 -0.63 -12.02
C ALA A 108 2.32 0.02 -11.60
N PHE A 109 2.24 1.07 -10.77
CA PHE A 109 3.42 1.72 -10.22
C PHE A 109 4.17 0.86 -9.20
N THR A 110 3.48 -0.03 -8.49
CA THR A 110 4.09 -1.02 -7.59
C THR A 110 4.93 -2.04 -8.35
N ILE A 111 4.49 -2.44 -9.55
CA ILE A 111 5.33 -3.24 -10.46
C ILE A 111 6.52 -2.43 -10.93
N TRP A 112 6.31 -1.18 -11.32
CA TRP A 112 7.38 -0.36 -11.91
C TRP A 112 8.48 0.01 -10.91
N ILE A 113 8.10 0.39 -9.68
CA ILE A 113 9.08 0.76 -8.63
C ILE A 113 9.98 -0.41 -8.25
N ALA A 114 9.50 -1.64 -8.40
CA ALA A 114 10.25 -2.88 -8.14
C ALA A 114 11.51 -3.03 -9.02
N PHE A 115 11.59 -2.28 -10.12
CA PHE A 115 12.73 -2.23 -11.05
C PHE A 115 13.39 -0.85 -11.08
N THR A 116 13.12 -0.01 -10.08
CA THR A 116 13.67 1.35 -10.00
C THR A 116 14.44 1.48 -8.68
N PRO A 117 15.68 0.97 -8.59
CA PRO A 117 16.50 1.10 -7.38
C PRO A 117 16.64 2.56 -7.00
N TRP A 118 16.29 2.89 -5.76
CA TRP A 118 16.22 4.28 -5.33
C TRP A 118 17.62 4.94 -5.23
N SER A 119 18.66 4.13 -4.99
CA SER A 119 20.07 4.56 -4.99
C SER A 119 20.55 5.02 -6.37
N GLU A 120 19.99 4.48 -7.46
CA GLU A 120 20.36 4.82 -8.83
C GLU A 120 19.44 5.89 -9.44
N GLN A 121 18.14 5.82 -9.11
CA GLN A 121 17.09 6.61 -9.78
C GLN A 121 16.16 7.30 -8.78
N LEU A 122 16.74 7.95 -7.76
CA LEU A 122 16.01 8.59 -6.64
C LEU A 122 14.80 9.43 -7.09
N ALA A 123 14.98 10.33 -8.06
CA ALA A 123 13.90 11.23 -8.49
C ALA A 123 12.69 10.46 -9.07
N LEU A 124 12.95 9.44 -9.90
CA LEU A 124 11.90 8.60 -10.46
C LEU A 124 11.26 7.74 -9.39
N HIS A 125 12.06 7.14 -8.50
CA HIS A 125 11.60 6.33 -7.38
C HIS A 125 10.65 7.12 -6.48
N LEU A 126 11.00 8.36 -6.11
CA LEU A 126 10.16 9.22 -5.29
C LEU A 126 8.84 9.60 -5.98
N VAL A 127 8.85 9.81 -7.30
CA VAL A 127 7.60 10.03 -8.07
C VAL A 127 6.72 8.78 -8.00
N GLN A 128 7.30 7.60 -8.21
CA GLN A 128 6.56 6.34 -8.16
C GLN A 128 5.99 6.08 -6.77
N ALA A 129 6.79 6.24 -5.72
CA ALA A 129 6.36 6.09 -4.33
C ALA A 129 5.19 7.03 -3.98
N LYS A 130 5.24 8.29 -4.44
CA LYS A 130 4.13 9.25 -4.26
C LYS A 130 2.85 8.80 -4.96
N VAL A 131 2.95 8.24 -6.17
CA VAL A 131 1.77 7.71 -6.89
C VAL A 131 1.21 6.49 -6.18
N ILE A 132 2.06 5.59 -5.67
CA ILE A 132 1.64 4.39 -4.93
C ILE A 132 0.95 4.80 -3.62
N PHE A 133 1.64 5.53 -2.75
CA PHE A 133 1.12 5.87 -1.43
C PHE A 133 -0.03 6.88 -1.49
N GLY A 134 0.06 7.88 -2.37
CA GLY A 134 -1.04 8.83 -2.60
C GLY A 134 -2.26 8.15 -3.21
N GLY A 135 -2.05 7.28 -4.21
CA GLY A 135 -3.11 6.52 -4.87
C GLY A 135 -3.81 5.55 -3.92
N LEU A 136 -3.05 4.73 -3.19
CA LEU A 136 -3.60 3.79 -2.19
C LEU A 136 -4.20 4.51 -0.97
N GLY A 137 -3.62 5.64 -0.56
CA GLY A 137 -4.16 6.46 0.52
C GLY A 137 -5.53 7.04 0.15
N LEU A 138 -5.65 7.63 -1.04
CA LEU A 138 -6.93 8.12 -1.55
C LEU A 138 -7.92 6.99 -1.80
N TRP A 139 -7.47 5.85 -2.34
CA TRP A 139 -8.29 4.65 -2.46
C TRP A 139 -8.88 4.21 -1.11
N ALA A 140 -8.07 4.18 -0.04
CA ALA A 140 -8.52 3.78 1.30
C ALA A 140 -9.57 4.74 1.87
N ILE A 141 -9.43 6.04 1.61
CA ILE A 141 -10.43 7.06 1.99
C ILE A 141 -11.73 6.82 1.22
N LEU A 142 -11.66 6.74 -0.11
CA LEU A 142 -12.84 6.55 -0.94
C LEU A 142 -13.54 5.22 -0.63
N SER A 143 -12.78 4.16 -0.37
CA SER A 143 -13.33 2.85 0.00
C SER A 143 -13.99 2.86 1.38
N ALA A 144 -13.52 3.68 2.33
CA ALA A 144 -14.19 3.89 3.61
C ALA A 144 -15.48 4.69 3.46
N VAL A 145 -15.49 5.74 2.63
CA VAL A 145 -16.69 6.53 2.31
C VAL A 145 -17.74 5.64 1.62
N MET A 146 -17.33 4.85 0.63
CA MET A 146 -18.23 3.88 -0.01
C MET A 146 -18.79 2.86 0.98
N ALA A 147 -17.95 2.31 1.87
CA ALA A 147 -18.44 1.37 2.89
C ALA A 147 -19.48 2.02 3.81
N SER A 148 -19.32 3.30 4.15
CA SER A 148 -20.33 4.06 4.91
C SER A 148 -21.63 4.22 4.14
N ASP A 149 -21.56 4.58 2.86
CA ASP A 149 -22.74 4.73 2.01
C ASP A 149 -23.46 3.38 1.83
N MET A 150 -22.71 2.30 1.61
CA MET A 150 -23.25 0.93 1.55
C MET A 150 -23.88 0.52 2.88
N ALA A 151 -23.27 0.86 4.02
CA ALA A 151 -23.85 0.61 5.36
C ALA A 151 -25.17 1.36 5.62
N SER A 152 -25.36 2.53 4.98
CA SER A 152 -26.62 3.28 5.05
C SER A 152 -27.75 2.63 4.25
N LEU A 153 -27.43 1.81 3.24
CA LEU A 153 -28.38 1.08 2.41
C LEU A 153 -28.60 -0.36 2.92
N ASP A 154 -27.54 -1.01 3.40
CA ASP A 154 -27.55 -2.35 3.97
C ASP A 154 -26.67 -2.39 5.22
N SER A 155 -27.33 -2.51 6.39
CA SER A 155 -26.69 -2.50 7.70
C SER A 155 -25.60 -3.57 7.89
N ARG A 156 -25.57 -4.63 7.08
CA ARG A 156 -24.52 -5.66 7.13
C ARG A 156 -23.13 -5.08 6.82
N PHE A 157 -23.06 -4.02 6.01
CA PHE A 157 -21.80 -3.34 5.70
C PHE A 157 -21.23 -2.51 6.86
N GLU A 158 -21.96 -2.31 7.96
CA GLU A 158 -21.49 -1.54 9.11
C GLU A 158 -20.21 -2.12 9.73
N VAL A 159 -20.08 -3.46 9.74
CA VAL A 159 -18.87 -4.14 10.22
C VAL A 159 -17.67 -3.83 9.32
N VAL A 160 -17.87 -3.82 8.00
CA VAL A 160 -16.85 -3.44 7.01
C VAL A 160 -16.45 -1.98 7.21
N TYR A 161 -17.43 -1.08 7.30
CA TYR A 161 -17.21 0.35 7.44
C TYR A 161 -16.41 0.68 8.70
N ARG A 162 -16.80 0.16 9.86
CA ARG A 162 -16.10 0.44 11.13
C ARG A 162 -14.64 0.01 11.07
N ALA A 163 -14.38 -1.22 10.65
CA ALA A 163 -13.02 -1.75 10.54
C ALA A 163 -12.20 -0.94 9.52
N ARG A 164 -12.77 -0.63 8.36
CA ARG A 164 -12.11 0.13 7.29
C ARG A 164 -11.78 1.54 7.72
N ARG A 165 -12.72 2.25 8.34
CA ARG A 165 -12.51 3.61 8.86
C ARG A 165 -11.35 3.65 9.85
N LEU A 166 -11.33 2.74 10.83
CA LEU A 166 -10.28 2.72 11.85
C LEU A 166 -8.90 2.50 11.23
N ARG A 167 -8.79 1.53 10.31
CA ARG A 167 -7.54 1.19 9.65
C ARG A 167 -7.08 2.28 8.68
N THR A 168 -8.00 2.93 7.96
CA THR A 168 -7.70 4.10 7.14
C THR A 168 -7.19 5.26 8.00
N VAL A 169 -7.81 5.52 9.16
CA VAL A 169 -7.33 6.58 10.08
C VAL A 169 -5.91 6.27 10.59
N PHE A 170 -5.64 5.03 10.99
CA PHE A 170 -4.29 4.61 11.39
C PHE A 170 -3.28 4.82 10.26
N MET A 171 -3.59 4.35 9.05
CA MET A 171 -2.75 4.51 7.88
C MET A 171 -2.45 5.99 7.59
N LEU A 172 -3.47 6.87 7.63
CA LEU A 172 -3.31 8.31 7.42
C LEU A 172 -2.48 8.98 8.52
N ALA A 173 -2.62 8.53 9.77
CA ALA A 173 -1.78 9.00 10.86
C ALA A 173 -0.31 8.66 10.61
N CYS A 174 -0.01 7.41 10.23
CA CYS A 174 1.34 7.01 9.84
C CYS A 174 1.85 7.82 8.64
N ALA A 175 1.05 7.99 7.59
CA ALA A 175 1.43 8.78 6.41
C ALA A 175 1.73 10.26 6.76
N SER A 176 0.94 10.84 7.67
CA SER A 176 1.14 12.22 8.14
C SER A 176 2.42 12.35 8.96
N LEU A 177 2.71 11.38 9.82
CA LEU A 177 3.92 11.34 10.65
C LEU A 177 5.17 11.06 9.80
N LEU A 178 5.06 10.23 8.76
CA LEU A 178 6.09 10.06 7.74
C LEU A 178 6.38 11.40 7.06
N GLY A 179 5.35 12.06 6.52
CA GLY A 179 5.49 13.36 5.86
C GLY A 179 6.11 14.42 6.78
N LEU A 180 5.67 14.49 8.03
CA LEU A 180 6.23 15.40 9.03
C LEU A 180 7.71 15.09 9.32
N SER A 181 8.08 13.81 9.42
CA SER A 181 9.46 13.39 9.67
C SER A 181 10.39 13.75 8.50
N VAL A 182 9.93 13.53 7.27
CA VAL A 182 10.66 13.93 6.05
C VAL A 182 10.78 15.44 5.93
N LEU A 183 9.71 16.20 6.24
CA LEU A 183 9.74 17.66 6.24
C LEU A 183 10.71 18.21 7.29
N GLN A 184 10.72 17.66 8.50
CA GLN A 184 11.66 18.05 9.55
C GLN A 184 13.10 17.79 9.13
N TYR A 185 13.38 16.63 8.52
CA TYR A 185 14.71 16.28 8.05
C TYR A 185 15.16 17.18 6.89
N THR A 186 14.33 17.36 5.88
CA THR A 186 14.66 18.21 4.72
C THR A 186 14.81 19.68 5.11
N ALA A 187 13.92 20.24 5.94
CA ALA A 187 14.05 21.59 6.45
C ALA A 187 15.33 21.80 7.28
N ALA A 188 15.71 20.81 8.10
CA ALA A 188 16.98 20.84 8.82
C ALA A 188 18.19 20.73 7.87
N SER A 189 18.10 19.91 6.81
CA SER A 189 19.17 19.70 5.82
C SER A 189 19.34 20.89 4.87
N PHE A 190 18.29 21.67 4.59
CA PHE A 190 18.41 22.95 3.87
C PHE A 190 19.24 23.98 4.64
N LEU A 191 19.33 23.84 5.96
CA LEU A 191 20.17 24.69 6.81
C LEU A 191 21.62 24.16 6.93
N ASP A 192 21.87 22.90 6.54
CA ASP A 192 23.20 22.27 6.51
C ASP A 192 23.31 21.22 5.36
N PRO A 193 23.71 21.65 4.15
CA PRO A 193 23.68 20.82 2.93
C PRO A 193 24.57 19.57 2.98
N VAL A 194 25.61 19.57 3.82
CA VAL A 194 26.62 18.50 3.90
C VAL A 194 26.01 17.19 4.43
N HIS A 195 24.96 17.27 5.25
CA HIS A 195 24.30 16.09 5.81
C HIS A 195 23.40 15.34 4.82
N PHE A 196 22.85 16.01 3.80
CA PHE A 196 21.99 15.35 2.80
C PHE A 196 22.80 14.56 1.77
N GLU A 197 23.92 15.11 1.30
CA GLU A 197 24.84 14.40 0.39
C GLU A 197 25.44 13.17 1.08
N SER A 198 25.79 13.27 2.36
CA SER A 198 26.32 12.12 3.12
C SER A 198 25.34 10.96 3.24
N TYR A 199 24.02 11.21 3.37
CA TYR A 199 23.04 10.13 3.43
C TYR A 199 22.90 9.42 2.08
N LEU A 200 22.91 10.16 0.97
CA LEU A 200 22.85 9.60 -0.39
C LEU A 200 24.12 8.82 -0.77
N GLU A 201 25.29 9.27 -0.30
CA GLU A 201 26.55 8.55 -0.46
C GLU A 201 26.66 7.30 0.43
N MET A 202 25.93 7.25 1.56
CA MET A 202 25.88 6.09 2.46
C MET A 202 24.94 4.96 1.99
N VAL A 203 24.19 5.15 0.90
CA VAL A 203 23.33 4.11 0.32
C VAL A 203 24.16 3.19 -0.57
N GLY A 204 24.99 2.37 0.07
CA GLY A 204 25.73 1.29 -0.58
C GLY A 204 24.94 -0.03 -0.62
N VAL A 205 25.67 -1.14 -0.61
CA VAL A 205 25.11 -2.52 -0.51
C VAL A 205 24.36 -2.74 0.81
N CYS A 206 24.70 -1.97 1.85
CA CYS A 206 23.98 -1.87 3.11
C CYS A 206 23.93 -0.39 3.51
N THR A 207 22.78 0.08 3.99
CA THR A 207 22.59 1.46 4.46
C THR A 207 23.01 1.54 5.94
N ASP A 208 23.85 2.51 6.30
CA ASP A 208 24.07 2.90 7.70
C ASP A 208 22.92 3.81 8.15
N LEU A 209 22.08 3.33 9.09
CA LEU A 209 20.86 4.01 9.53
C LEU A 209 21.09 4.95 10.73
N SER A 210 22.34 5.37 10.98
CA SER A 210 22.74 6.22 12.12
C SER A 210 22.06 7.59 12.21
N ILE A 211 21.20 7.99 11.26
CA ILE A 211 20.43 9.24 11.29
C ILE A 211 19.03 9.01 11.89
N PRO A 212 18.78 9.38 13.17
CA PRO A 212 17.53 9.01 13.87
C PRO A 212 16.26 9.62 13.25
N ALA A 213 16.38 10.76 12.55
CA ALA A 213 15.26 11.37 11.85
C ALA A 213 14.77 10.49 10.67
N MET A 214 15.69 9.84 9.95
CA MET A 214 15.38 8.96 8.84
C MET A 214 14.81 7.63 9.33
N SER A 215 15.35 7.04 10.41
CA SER A 215 14.79 5.81 11.00
C SER A 215 13.36 6.02 11.54
N ARG A 216 13.05 7.21 12.08
CA ARG A 216 11.65 7.57 12.46
C ARG A 216 10.73 7.66 11.24
N ALA A 217 11.20 8.26 10.16
CA ALA A 217 10.42 8.35 8.93
C ALA A 217 10.15 6.95 8.35
N ALA A 218 11.17 6.09 8.29
CA ALA A 218 11.05 4.70 7.88
C ALA A 218 10.05 3.91 8.75
N LEU A 219 10.09 4.06 10.08
CA LEU A 219 9.09 3.44 10.97
C LEU A 219 7.64 3.82 10.57
N PHE A 220 7.40 5.08 10.22
CA PHE A 220 6.08 5.52 9.78
C PHE A 220 5.73 5.04 8.37
N GLU A 221 6.70 4.83 7.49
CA GLU A 221 6.49 4.15 6.21
C GLU A 221 6.01 2.70 6.43
N TRP A 222 6.70 1.93 7.27
CA TRP A 222 6.28 0.58 7.66
C TRP A 222 4.86 0.57 8.24
N GLY A 223 4.57 1.48 9.17
CA GLY A 223 3.24 1.63 9.76
C GLY A 223 2.17 1.96 8.71
N MET A 224 2.47 2.84 7.75
CA MET A 224 1.56 3.18 6.66
C MET A 224 1.29 1.98 5.75
N VAL A 225 2.32 1.22 5.34
CA VAL A 225 2.18 0.03 4.49
C VAL A 225 1.39 -1.08 5.20
N LEU A 226 1.70 -1.36 6.46
CA LEU A 226 0.91 -2.32 7.26
C LEU A 226 -0.53 -1.85 7.46
N GLY A 227 -0.75 -0.54 7.62
CA GLY A 227 -2.07 0.07 7.65
C GLY A 227 -2.85 -0.14 6.35
N LEU A 228 -2.19 0.02 5.19
CA LEU A 228 -2.79 -0.25 3.87
C LEU A 228 -3.17 -1.73 3.71
N ILE A 229 -2.27 -2.65 4.10
CA ILE A 229 -2.56 -4.10 4.09
C ILE A 229 -3.77 -4.41 4.98
N ALA A 230 -3.86 -3.78 6.17
CA ALA A 230 -5.00 -3.93 7.04
C ALA A 230 -6.29 -3.38 6.39
N VAL A 231 -6.25 -2.26 5.68
CA VAL A 231 -7.41 -1.77 4.91
C VAL A 231 -7.85 -2.80 3.86
N VAL A 232 -6.91 -3.39 3.12
CA VAL A 232 -7.19 -4.47 2.13
C VAL A 232 -7.88 -5.66 2.80
N GLU A 233 -7.46 -6.06 4.00
CA GLU A 233 -8.07 -7.18 4.74
C GLU A 233 -9.57 -7.00 5.00
N THR A 234 -10.05 -5.76 5.18
CA THR A 234 -11.51 -5.51 5.31
C THR A 234 -12.31 -5.96 4.10
N GLY A 235 -11.66 -6.09 2.94
CA GLY A 235 -12.27 -6.61 1.74
C GLY A 235 -12.72 -8.07 1.90
N LEU A 236 -12.16 -8.88 2.79
CA LEU A 236 -12.58 -10.28 2.96
C LEU A 236 -14.06 -10.39 3.36
N HIS A 237 -14.49 -9.54 4.30
CA HIS A 237 -15.88 -9.50 4.73
C HIS A 237 -16.75 -8.84 3.65
N GLU A 238 -16.28 -7.75 3.04
CA GLU A 238 -16.98 -7.09 1.94
C GLU A 238 -17.24 -8.03 0.75
N ALA A 239 -16.25 -8.83 0.34
CA ALA A 239 -16.41 -9.80 -0.74
C ALA A 239 -17.50 -10.83 -0.41
N SER A 240 -17.62 -11.22 0.85
CA SER A 240 -18.66 -12.16 1.28
C SER A 240 -20.06 -11.55 1.18
N LEU A 241 -20.21 -10.24 1.45
CA LEU A 241 -21.48 -9.52 1.30
C LEU A 241 -21.82 -9.19 -0.16
N LEU A 242 -20.81 -8.90 -0.98
CA LEU A 242 -20.98 -8.59 -2.40
C LEU A 242 -21.29 -9.81 -3.28
N THR A 243 -21.07 -11.01 -2.75
CA THR A 243 -21.24 -12.27 -3.50
C THR A 243 -22.26 -13.22 -2.85
N SER A 244 -22.91 -12.81 -1.76
CA SER A 244 -24.05 -13.52 -1.20
C SER A 244 -25.30 -13.19 -2.01
N ASP A 245 -26.04 -14.22 -2.43
CA ASP A 245 -27.32 -14.10 -3.15
C ASP A 245 -28.50 -13.71 -2.23
N GLU A 246 -28.23 -13.25 -1.01
CA GLU A 246 -29.21 -12.82 0.01
C GLU A 246 -28.96 -11.38 0.46
#